data_AF-A0A1Y1Y0S7-F1
#
_entry.id   AF-A0A1Y1Y0S7-F1
#
_cell.length_a   1.000
_cell.length_b   1.000
_cell.length_c   1.000
_cell.angle_alpha   90.00
_cell.angle_beta   90.00
_cell.angle_gamma   90.00
#
_symmetry.space_group_name_H-M   'P 1'
#
loop_
_entity.id
_entity.type
_entity.pdbx_description
1 polymer ?
#
loop_
_entity_poly.entity_id
_entity_poly.type
_entity_poly.pdbx_seq_one_letter_code
_entity_poly.pdbx_strand_id
1 'polypeptide(L)'
;MSKTEDSAQQCLCFIAAEGQYSLKESIFFEQLQPCTTYGTQISLVSVRFKESSNRTQFGSIDSGVSEKIGDMFTNFSKSDEIEDIEPSLTRRESNVSDISQSPFAKGGVTPEEAGFSSLFGTVKRKKTKNNITKTTSSFVARIITNDNIAKILASRTNEDTYLFFNVGKTFLWCDLFGRPKEPLSRINFNKANPTCHDVNMLTRSSSHLDIIIGFSSGDIMWFDPLSNKYIRINKQGVINNSPVTSIKWMPGSENLFMASHQDGSLIVYDKEKDDQSFVPNPVAEDDPLHIIKTKNNKHNPNWHWKVSKKAVTAFAFSPDCQHIAVVCMDGCLRIIDFFHERLHDTYHSYFGGFTCVCWSPDGKYVLTGGQDDLVTIWAFREQRIVARCQGHQSWVTGVAFDPWRCDEKNYRFGSVGEDTKLLLWDFSVNALHRPKHSNIRRGSVPFILPPPTRRRNDEQDDSERKGVVHPALSKTDVAILQPVMAKSVHSEPLNSVAFREDAIITTCRRGHIKVWSRPQLSEQ
;
A
#
# COMPACT_ATOMS: atom_id res chain seq x y z
N MET A 1 50.50 2.11 -13.85
CA MET A 1 49.99 3.49 -13.92
C MET A 1 49.17 3.56 -15.20
N SER A 2 47.84 3.53 -15.17
CA SER A 2 47.00 4.64 -14.73
C SER A 2 45.75 4.15 -13.98
N LYS A 3 45.65 4.52 -12.71
CA LYS A 3 44.38 4.72 -12.03
C LYS A 3 43.73 5.95 -12.68
N THR A 4 42.55 5.80 -13.25
CA THR A 4 41.59 6.91 -13.37
C THR A 4 40.48 6.61 -12.39
N GLU A 5 40.70 7.13 -11.18
CA GLU A 5 39.70 7.31 -10.13
C GLU A 5 38.65 8.29 -10.65
N ASP A 6 37.58 7.77 -11.26
CA ASP A 6 36.32 8.51 -11.32
C ASP A 6 35.53 8.16 -10.06
N SER A 7 36.01 8.71 -8.93
CA SER A 7 35.29 8.68 -7.68
C SER A 7 34.08 9.61 -7.82
N ALA A 8 32.99 9.07 -8.38
CA ALA A 8 31.69 9.75 -8.38
C ALA A 8 31.40 10.17 -6.93
N GLN A 9 31.51 11.47 -6.67
CA GLN A 9 31.42 12.03 -5.34
C GLN A 9 30.10 11.60 -4.71
N GLN A 10 30.16 10.70 -3.74
CA GLN A 10 28.96 10.16 -3.11
C GLN A 10 28.17 11.30 -2.51
N CYS A 11 26.91 11.48 -2.94
CA CYS A 11 26.05 12.52 -2.39
C CYS A 11 25.81 12.24 -0.90
N LEU A 12 26.32 13.11 -0.02
CA LEU A 12 26.20 13.00 1.44
C LEU A 12 25.15 13.96 2.03
N CYS A 13 24.76 14.99 1.29
CA CYS A 13 23.72 15.93 1.70
C CYS A 13 23.10 16.65 0.49
N PHE A 14 21.93 17.25 0.71
CA PHE A 14 21.32 18.20 -0.22
C PHE A 14 20.51 19.24 0.56
N ILE A 15 20.24 20.38 -0.06
CA ILE A 15 19.53 21.50 0.58
C ILE A 15 18.15 21.62 -0.05
N ALA A 16 17.13 21.77 0.78
CA ALA A 16 15.79 22.19 0.39
C ALA A 16 15.40 23.46 1.17
N ALA A 17 14.19 23.97 0.95
CA ALA A 17 13.74 25.25 1.53
C ALA A 17 13.83 25.31 3.07
N GLU A 18 13.64 24.18 3.75
CA GLU A 18 13.70 24.03 5.20
C GLU A 18 15.10 23.81 5.78
N GLY A 19 16.12 23.66 4.93
CA GLY A 19 17.49 23.43 5.35
C GLY A 19 18.13 22.19 4.73
N GLN A 20 19.21 21.74 5.36
CA GLN A 20 20.06 20.67 4.85
C GLN A 20 19.59 19.28 5.30
N TYR A 21 19.32 18.43 4.32
CA TYR A 21 19.17 17.00 4.49
C TYR A 21 20.54 16.33 4.47
N SER A 22 20.80 15.44 5.43
CA SER A 22 22.08 14.74 5.55
C SER A 22 21.87 13.24 5.49
N LEU A 23 22.76 12.53 4.81
CA LEU A 23 22.74 11.06 4.74
C LEU A 23 23.03 10.48 6.13
N LYS A 24 22.01 9.87 6.75
CA LYS A 24 22.09 9.25 8.07
C LYS A 24 22.47 7.77 7.99
N GLU A 25 21.86 7.04 7.06
CA GLU A 25 22.15 5.62 6.85
C GLU A 25 22.24 5.27 5.36
N SER A 26 23.11 4.33 5.03
CA SER A 26 23.26 3.76 3.70
C SER A 26 23.32 2.24 3.80
N ILE A 27 22.20 1.58 3.51
CA ILE A 27 22.04 0.13 3.59
C ILE A 27 22.33 -0.46 2.21
N PHE A 28 23.34 -1.33 2.16
CA PHE A 28 23.72 -2.06 0.96
C PHE A 28 24.41 -3.37 1.33
N PHE A 29 24.06 -4.45 0.64
CA PHE A 29 24.62 -5.77 0.86
C PHE A 29 25.25 -6.28 -0.45
N GLU A 30 26.56 -6.15 -0.56
CA GLU A 30 27.33 -6.46 -1.78
C GLU A 30 27.18 -7.92 -2.24
N GLN A 31 26.90 -8.84 -1.31
CA GLN A 31 26.74 -10.26 -1.66
C GLN A 31 25.40 -10.58 -2.34
N LEU A 32 24.46 -9.62 -2.38
CA LEU A 32 23.16 -9.81 -3.03
C LEU A 32 23.27 -9.59 -4.53
N GLN A 33 22.60 -10.44 -5.30
CA GLN A 33 22.52 -10.31 -6.75
C GLN A 33 21.25 -9.54 -7.13
N PRO A 34 21.34 -8.29 -7.60
CA PRO A 34 20.17 -7.51 -7.99
C PRO A 34 19.55 -8.05 -9.28
N CYS A 35 18.25 -7.83 -9.45
CA CYS A 35 17.54 -8.03 -10.71
C CYS A 35 17.32 -6.66 -11.35
N THR A 36 17.66 -6.50 -12.63
CA THR A 36 17.49 -5.22 -13.33
C THR A 36 16.03 -4.91 -13.68
N THR A 37 15.19 -5.95 -13.79
CA THR A 37 13.77 -5.81 -14.13
C THR A 37 12.91 -5.32 -12.97
N TYR A 38 13.18 -5.81 -11.76
CA TYR A 38 12.41 -5.49 -10.56
C TYR A 38 13.31 -4.78 -9.56
N GLY A 39 13.14 -3.46 -9.45
CA GLY A 39 13.93 -2.66 -8.52
C GLY A 39 13.57 -2.91 -7.05
N THR A 40 14.39 -2.36 -6.16
CA THR A 40 14.21 -2.54 -4.72
C THR A 40 13.04 -1.71 -4.19
N GLN A 41 11.99 -2.42 -3.77
CA GLN A 41 10.86 -1.90 -3.03
C GLN A 41 11.13 -1.99 -1.53
N ILE A 42 10.50 -1.10 -0.77
CA ILE A 42 10.59 -1.07 0.69
C ILE A 42 9.20 -1.05 1.31
N SER A 43 9.06 -1.69 2.46
CA SER A 43 7.94 -1.50 3.37
C SER A 43 8.50 -1.19 4.75
N LEU A 44 7.93 -0.16 5.38
CA LEU A 44 8.35 0.33 6.69
C LEU A 44 7.22 0.09 7.66
N VAL A 45 7.56 -0.39 8.86
CA VAL A 45 6.58 -0.52 9.95
C VAL A 45 7.25 -0.17 11.26
N SER A 46 6.68 0.80 11.97
CA SER A 46 7.02 1.02 13.37
C SER A 46 6.20 0.10 14.26
N VAL A 47 6.88 -0.60 15.16
CA VAL A 47 6.28 -1.50 16.15
C VAL A 47 6.59 -0.97 17.53
N ARG A 48 5.54 -0.81 18.35
CA ARG A 48 5.67 -0.43 19.76
C ARG A 48 5.75 -1.67 20.64
N PHE A 49 6.64 -1.63 21.61
CA PHE A 49 6.86 -2.70 22.58
C PHE A 49 6.23 -2.29 23.91
N LYS A 50 5.73 -3.27 24.66
CA LYS A 50 5.28 -3.00 26.03
C LYS A 50 6.51 -2.81 26.91
N GLU A 51 6.50 -1.81 27.79
CA GLU A 51 7.54 -1.65 28.80
C GLU A 51 7.65 -2.92 29.63
N SER A 52 8.88 -3.44 29.78
CA SER A 52 9.13 -4.58 30.65
C SER A 52 9.08 -4.08 32.09
N SER A 53 8.10 -4.55 32.87
CA SER A 53 7.94 -4.24 34.29
C SER A 53 9.04 -4.82 35.20
N ASN A 54 10.19 -5.21 34.66
CA ASN A 54 11.33 -5.75 35.41
C ASN A 54 12.32 -4.63 35.78
N ARG A 55 11.83 -3.63 36.53
CA ARG A 55 12.71 -2.82 37.38
C ARG A 55 12.69 -3.43 38.78
N THR A 56 13.84 -3.96 39.17
CA THR A 56 14.20 -4.41 40.50
C THR A 56 13.59 -3.54 41.59
N GLN A 57 12.77 -4.15 42.45
CA GLN A 57 12.39 -3.59 43.75
C GLN A 57 13.66 -3.40 44.59
N PHE A 58 14.20 -2.19 44.61
CA PHE A 58 14.89 -1.69 45.79
C PHE A 58 13.85 -0.98 46.64
N GLY A 59 13.67 -1.47 47.86
CA GLY A 59 12.68 -0.96 48.80
C GLY A 59 12.88 0.52 49.08
N SER A 60 11.80 1.27 49.00
CA SER A 60 11.63 2.47 49.80
C SER A 60 10.18 2.58 50.24
N ILE A 61 10.06 3.16 51.41
CA ILE A 61 8.93 3.06 52.32
C ILE A 61 7.72 3.82 51.78
N ASP A 62 6.60 3.11 51.85
CA ASP A 62 5.23 3.54 52.06
C ASP A 62 4.99 5.05 52.28
N SER A 63 4.27 5.67 51.35
CA SER A 63 3.28 6.70 51.68
C SER A 63 2.15 6.60 50.66
N GLY A 64 1.10 5.87 51.03
CA GLY A 64 -0.07 5.61 50.19
C GLY A 64 -0.85 6.86 49.80
N VAL A 65 -1.23 6.91 48.52
CA VAL A 65 -2.58 7.29 48.05
C VAL A 65 -2.88 6.41 46.84
N SER A 66 -3.78 5.45 47.01
CA SER A 66 -4.24 4.53 45.97
C SER A 66 -5.46 5.09 45.23
N GLU A 67 -5.41 4.95 43.90
CA GLU A 67 -6.51 4.64 42.96
C GLU A 67 -7.76 5.55 42.88
N LYS A 68 -7.98 6.12 41.69
CA LYS A 68 -8.99 5.65 40.71
C LYS A 68 -8.81 6.39 39.37
N ILE A 69 -8.50 5.65 38.29
CA ILE A 69 -9.42 5.25 37.19
C ILE A 69 -9.92 6.49 36.42
N GLY A 70 -9.58 6.72 35.15
CA GLY A 70 -9.66 5.75 34.06
C GLY A 70 -11.04 5.83 33.40
N ASP A 71 -11.37 6.99 32.83
CA ASP A 71 -12.47 7.17 31.87
C ASP A 71 -12.42 8.61 31.34
N MET A 72 -11.85 8.82 30.16
CA MET A 72 -11.99 10.10 29.44
C MET A 72 -11.80 9.95 27.94
N PHE A 73 -12.46 8.98 27.32
CA PHE A 73 -12.74 8.97 25.88
C PHE A 73 -14.04 8.22 25.58
N THR A 74 -15.16 8.73 26.07
CA THR A 74 -16.48 8.51 25.47
C THR A 74 -17.36 9.73 25.74
N ASN A 75 -18.14 10.10 24.72
CA ASN A 75 -19.27 11.03 24.73
C ASN A 75 -19.00 12.53 24.53
N PHE A 76 -19.00 12.92 23.24
CA PHE A 76 -19.78 14.07 22.78
C PHE A 76 -20.47 13.72 21.46
N SER A 77 -21.71 13.24 21.53
CA SER A 77 -22.74 13.50 20.51
C SER A 77 -24.12 13.03 20.99
N LYS A 78 -24.95 14.01 21.34
CA LYS A 78 -26.43 14.09 21.31
C LYS A 78 -26.77 15.35 22.12
N SER A 79 -27.71 16.23 21.75
CA SER A 79 -28.82 16.19 20.80
C SER A 79 -29.55 17.54 20.94
N ASP A 80 -30.30 17.96 19.92
CA ASP A 80 -31.54 18.74 20.05
C ASP A 80 -32.53 18.11 19.02
N GLU A 81 -33.48 17.27 19.47
CA GLU A 81 -34.96 17.49 19.57
C GLU A 81 -35.63 17.80 18.20
N ILE A 82 -36.70 17.10 17.77
CA ILE A 82 -38.10 17.25 18.26
C ILE A 82 -39.03 16.11 17.72
N GLU A 83 -39.95 15.69 18.61
CA GLU A 83 -41.32 15.11 18.53
C GLU A 83 -41.70 13.69 18.04
N ASP A 84 -42.45 13.05 18.96
CA ASP A 84 -43.15 11.76 18.97
C ASP A 84 -44.39 11.69 18.06
N ILE A 85 -44.70 10.49 17.52
CA ILE A 85 -46.05 9.84 17.56
C ILE A 85 -45.87 8.30 17.37
N GLU A 86 -46.27 7.50 18.37
CA GLU A 86 -46.63 6.06 18.29
C GLU A 86 -48.19 5.92 18.23
N PRO A 87 -48.85 4.74 18.05
CA PRO A 87 -48.36 3.34 18.17
C PRO A 87 -48.91 2.34 17.11
N SER A 88 -48.42 1.09 17.11
CA SER A 88 -49.24 -0.12 17.38
C SER A 88 -48.60 -1.44 16.96
N LEU A 89 -48.85 -2.43 17.83
CA LEU A 89 -48.36 -3.80 17.89
C LEU A 89 -49.10 -4.72 16.89
N THR A 90 -48.46 -5.80 16.44
CA THR A 90 -48.84 -7.19 16.83
C THR A 90 -47.97 -8.26 16.14
N ARG A 91 -47.49 -9.18 16.98
CA ARG A 91 -46.82 -10.45 16.68
C ARG A 91 -47.89 -11.55 16.63
N ARG A 92 -47.79 -12.49 15.68
CA ARG A 92 -48.55 -13.75 15.70
C ARG A 92 -47.64 -14.94 15.46
N GLU A 93 -47.67 -15.86 16.42
CA GLU A 93 -47.09 -17.21 16.42
C GLU A 93 -48.15 -18.25 15.97
N SER A 94 -47.68 -19.44 15.57
CA SER A 94 -48.28 -20.80 15.64
C SER A 94 -47.84 -21.65 14.42
N ASN A 95 -47.66 -22.98 14.43
CA ASN A 95 -47.75 -24.03 15.45
C ASN A 95 -47.01 -25.31 14.96
N VAL A 96 -46.80 -26.22 15.91
CA VAL A 96 -46.05 -27.51 15.93
C VAL A 96 -46.92 -28.71 15.52
N SER A 97 -46.32 -29.84 15.06
CA SER A 97 -46.71 -31.22 15.44
C SER A 97 -45.78 -32.34 14.90
N ASP A 98 -44.86 -32.81 15.75
CA ASP A 98 -44.61 -34.16 16.34
C ASP A 98 -44.91 -35.55 15.68
N ILE A 99 -44.09 -36.56 16.11
CA ILE A 99 -44.23 -38.06 16.15
C ILE A 99 -43.90 -38.84 14.84
N SER A 100 -43.18 -39.98 14.72
CA SER A 100 -42.50 -41.05 15.52
C SER A 100 -41.50 -41.80 14.57
N GLN A 101 -40.50 -42.61 14.96
CA GLN A 101 -40.55 -44.02 15.44
C GLN A 101 -39.09 -44.58 15.50
N SER A 102 -38.82 -45.57 16.36
CA SER A 102 -37.60 -46.41 16.41
C SER A 102 -37.95 -47.88 16.08
N PRO A 103 -36.98 -48.80 15.80
CA PRO A 103 -36.45 -49.66 16.87
C PRO A 103 -35.00 -50.23 16.72
N PHE A 104 -34.40 -50.51 17.90
CA PHE A 104 -33.39 -51.52 18.31
C PHE A 104 -32.37 -52.20 17.36
N ALA A 105 -31.08 -52.16 17.75
CA ALA A 105 -30.21 -53.35 17.92
C ALA A 105 -29.01 -53.06 18.85
N LYS A 106 -28.65 -54.03 19.70
CA LYS A 106 -27.65 -54.00 20.79
C LYS A 106 -26.24 -54.40 20.33
N GLY A 107 -25.21 -53.89 21.02
CA GLY A 107 -23.86 -54.46 21.07
C GLY A 107 -22.88 -53.50 21.77
N GLY A 108 -22.49 -53.82 23.01
CA GLY A 108 -21.79 -52.89 23.92
C GLY A 108 -20.26 -52.95 23.91
N VAL A 109 -19.64 -51.89 24.44
CA VAL A 109 -18.32 -51.86 25.11
C VAL A 109 -18.36 -50.75 26.18
N THR A 110 -17.63 -50.97 27.27
CA THR A 110 -17.56 -50.24 28.56
C THR A 110 -16.95 -48.82 28.51
N PRO A 111 -17.11 -48.02 29.60
CA PRO A 111 -17.07 -46.56 29.54
C PRO A 111 -15.78 -45.94 30.11
N GLU A 112 -15.27 -44.88 29.48
CA GLU A 112 -14.37 -43.93 30.14
C GLU A 112 -14.42 -42.53 29.48
N GLU A 113 -14.58 -41.53 30.34
CA GLU A 113 -14.35 -40.09 30.17
C GLU A 113 -15.13 -39.31 29.08
N ALA A 114 -16.30 -38.81 29.47
CA ALA A 114 -16.89 -37.61 28.86
C ALA A 114 -17.48 -36.70 29.95
N GLY A 115 -16.75 -35.63 30.27
CA GLY A 115 -17.17 -34.63 31.25
C GLY A 115 -16.75 -33.22 30.85
N PHE A 116 -17.73 -32.44 30.38
CA PHE A 116 -17.76 -30.97 30.34
C PHE A 116 -16.79 -30.22 29.40
N SER A 117 -17.21 -30.02 28.15
CA SER A 117 -17.07 -28.72 27.46
C SER A 117 -17.84 -28.69 26.14
N SER A 118 -19.13 -28.33 26.20
CA SER A 118 -19.87 -27.93 24.99
C SER A 118 -20.96 -26.92 25.35
N LEU A 119 -20.57 -25.68 25.64
CA LEU A 119 -21.48 -24.54 25.70
C LEU A 119 -20.91 -23.23 25.11
N PHE A 120 -19.78 -23.27 24.40
CA PHE A 120 -19.31 -22.13 23.61
C PHE A 120 -18.93 -22.60 22.21
N GLY A 121 -19.59 -22.04 21.20
CA GLY A 121 -19.36 -22.36 19.79
C GLY A 121 -17.93 -22.02 19.36
N THR A 122 -17.05 -23.01 19.38
CA THR A 122 -15.75 -22.93 18.71
C THR A 122 -15.95 -23.13 17.21
N VAL A 123 -15.90 -22.03 16.46
CA VAL A 123 -15.52 -22.07 15.04
C VAL A 123 -14.20 -22.82 14.95
N LYS A 124 -14.17 -23.96 14.26
CA LYS A 124 -12.95 -24.73 14.01
C LYS A 124 -11.97 -23.89 13.20
N ARG A 125 -11.00 -23.25 13.87
CA ARG A 125 -9.83 -22.62 13.23
C ARG A 125 -8.99 -23.69 12.52
N LYS A 126 -8.82 -23.55 11.20
CA LYS A 126 -7.90 -24.36 10.39
C LYS A 126 -6.45 -24.10 10.86
N LYS A 127 -5.76 -25.11 11.40
CA LYS A 127 -4.29 -25.15 11.58
C LYS A 127 -3.78 -26.20 10.58
N THR A 128 -2.77 -25.96 9.75
CA THR A 128 -1.39 -25.60 10.12
C THR A 128 -0.77 -24.58 9.16
N LYS A 129 -0.19 -23.50 9.71
CA LYS A 129 0.69 -22.58 8.98
C LYS A 129 2.10 -23.17 8.96
N ASN A 130 2.70 -23.34 7.78
CA ASN A 130 4.01 -23.98 7.64
C ASN A 130 5.12 -23.09 8.23
N ASN A 131 6.01 -23.68 9.03
CA ASN A 131 7.18 -22.96 9.52
C ASN A 131 8.27 -22.96 8.44
N ILE A 132 8.65 -21.77 7.98
CA ILE A 132 9.59 -21.59 6.88
C ILE A 132 10.99 -22.14 7.19
N THR A 133 11.37 -22.21 8.47
CA THR A 133 12.69 -22.74 8.88
C THR A 133 12.83 -24.26 8.70
N LYS A 134 11.71 -24.99 8.68
CA LYS A 134 11.66 -26.45 8.53
C LYS A 134 11.19 -26.90 7.14
N THR A 135 11.08 -25.96 6.21
CA THR A 135 10.38 -26.16 4.95
C THR A 135 11.28 -26.77 3.88
N THR A 136 10.80 -27.80 3.19
CA THR A 136 11.43 -28.43 2.01
C THR A 136 10.82 -27.93 0.68
N SER A 137 10.13 -26.79 0.72
CA SER A 137 9.43 -26.20 -0.42
C SER A 137 10.37 -25.94 -1.59
N SER A 138 9.94 -26.30 -2.80
CA SER A 138 10.65 -25.94 -4.04
C SER A 138 10.62 -24.45 -4.36
N PHE A 139 9.84 -23.65 -3.61
CA PHE A 139 9.73 -22.21 -3.79
C PHE A 139 10.76 -21.42 -2.96
N VAL A 140 10.88 -21.75 -1.67
CA VAL A 140 11.81 -21.12 -0.74
C VAL A 140 13.10 -21.94 -0.73
N ALA A 141 14.20 -21.34 -1.16
CA ALA A 141 15.50 -22.00 -1.20
C ALA A 141 16.08 -22.20 0.20
N ARG A 142 16.09 -21.11 0.99
CA ARG A 142 16.57 -21.10 2.37
C ARG A 142 16.06 -19.85 3.08
N ILE A 143 15.89 -19.95 4.40
CA ILE A 143 15.78 -18.81 5.30
C ILE A 143 16.99 -18.79 6.22
N ILE A 144 17.53 -17.59 6.47
CA ILE A 144 18.59 -17.34 7.42
C ILE A 144 18.04 -16.33 8.42
N THR A 145 17.90 -16.73 9.67
CA THR A 145 17.49 -15.86 10.78
C THR A 145 18.70 -15.50 11.61
N ASN A 146 18.73 -14.29 12.18
CA ASN A 146 19.79 -13.90 13.09
C ASN A 146 19.78 -14.81 14.35
N ASP A 147 20.93 -15.35 14.73
CA ASP A 147 21.05 -16.27 15.88
C ASP A 147 20.62 -15.61 17.20
N ASN A 148 20.76 -14.29 17.30
CA ASN A 148 20.40 -13.51 18.48
C ASN A 148 19.00 -12.87 18.38
N ILE A 149 18.17 -13.24 17.39
CA ILE A 149 16.88 -12.58 17.14
C ILE A 149 15.99 -12.54 18.39
N ALA A 150 15.93 -13.61 19.18
CA ALA A 150 15.14 -13.65 20.41
C ALA A 150 15.63 -12.65 21.46
N LYS A 151 16.95 -12.50 21.62
CA LYS A 151 17.55 -11.50 22.53
C LYS A 151 17.33 -10.08 22.01
N ILE A 152 17.51 -9.87 20.72
CA ILE A 152 17.29 -8.57 20.07
C ILE A 152 15.86 -8.11 20.26
N LEU A 153 14.87 -8.98 20.01
CA LEU A 153 13.46 -8.64 20.17
C LEU A 153 13.09 -8.43 21.65
N ALA A 154 13.69 -9.18 22.58
CA ALA A 154 13.44 -9.04 24.01
C ALA A 154 14.04 -7.76 24.61
N SER A 155 15.07 -7.16 24.00
CA SER A 155 15.67 -5.90 24.48
C SER A 155 14.95 -4.64 23.98
N ARG A 156 13.87 -4.79 23.20
CA ARG A 156 13.10 -3.67 22.63
C ARG A 156 12.08 -3.17 23.66
N THR A 157 12.12 -1.89 24.00
CA THR A 157 11.24 -1.31 25.04
C THR A 157 10.32 -0.20 24.55
N ASN A 158 10.68 0.52 23.48
CA ASN A 158 9.97 1.72 23.05
C ASN A 158 9.26 1.48 21.71
N GLU A 159 9.77 2.10 20.65
CA GLU A 159 9.30 1.97 19.28
C GLU A 159 10.50 1.74 18.39
N ASP A 160 10.44 0.70 17.56
CA ASP A 160 11.45 0.44 16.55
C ASP A 160 10.82 0.33 15.17
N THR A 161 11.55 0.84 14.18
CA THR A 161 11.14 0.77 12.78
C THR A 161 11.84 -0.39 12.08
N TYR A 162 11.04 -1.35 11.65
CA TYR A 162 11.48 -2.40 10.75
C TYR A 162 11.43 -1.95 9.29
N LEU A 163 12.43 -2.38 8.55
CA LEU A 163 12.59 -2.20 7.12
C LEU A 163 12.55 -3.58 6.44
N PHE A 164 11.58 -3.75 5.55
CA PHE A 164 11.47 -4.92 4.68
C PHE A 164 11.75 -4.54 3.24
N PHE A 165 12.62 -5.28 2.55
CA PHE A 165 12.98 -4.95 1.17
C PHE A 165 13.42 -6.16 0.36
N ASN A 166 13.33 -6.03 -0.97
CA ASN A 166 13.75 -7.07 -1.92
C ASN A 166 15.00 -6.64 -2.71
N VAL A 167 15.85 -7.62 -3.00
CA VAL A 167 16.98 -7.49 -3.94
C VAL A 167 17.10 -8.79 -4.72
N GLY A 168 16.80 -8.75 -6.03
CA GLY A 168 16.81 -9.93 -6.88
C GLY A 168 15.88 -11.03 -6.35
N LYS A 169 16.47 -12.18 -5.97
CA LYS A 169 15.74 -13.35 -5.42
C LYS A 169 15.69 -13.38 -3.89
N THR A 170 16.03 -12.28 -3.24
CA THR A 170 16.13 -12.21 -1.78
C THR A 170 15.14 -11.22 -1.21
N PHE A 171 14.51 -11.60 -0.10
CA PHE A 171 13.70 -10.71 0.74
C PHE A 171 14.33 -10.59 2.12
N LEU A 172 14.47 -9.37 2.62
CA LEU A 172 15.21 -9.06 3.83
C LEU A 172 14.33 -8.32 4.85
N TRP A 173 14.57 -8.63 6.11
CA TRP A 173 14.07 -7.89 7.27
C TRP A 173 15.26 -7.33 8.04
N CYS A 174 15.30 -6.00 8.21
CA CYS A 174 16.33 -5.29 8.95
C CYS A 174 15.70 -4.26 9.89
N ASP A 175 16.48 -3.74 10.83
CA ASP A 175 16.16 -2.48 11.50
C ASP A 175 16.58 -1.31 10.61
N LEU A 176 15.75 -0.27 10.52
CA LEU A 176 15.99 0.86 9.63
C LEU A 176 17.34 1.56 9.90
N PHE A 177 17.76 1.63 11.17
CA PHE A 177 19.01 2.26 11.58
C PHE A 177 20.16 1.27 11.83
N GLY A 178 20.08 0.07 11.26
CA GLY A 178 21.19 -0.89 11.26
C GLY A 178 21.66 -1.32 12.66
N ARG A 179 20.73 -1.47 13.62
CA ARG A 179 21.01 -1.95 14.98
C ARG A 179 20.16 -3.17 15.30
N PRO A 180 20.65 -4.40 15.00
CA PRO A 180 21.99 -4.74 14.48
C PRO A 180 22.20 -4.44 12.99
N LYS A 181 23.47 -4.38 12.56
CA LYS A 181 23.84 -4.14 11.14
C LYS A 181 23.47 -5.30 10.24
N GLU A 182 23.47 -6.51 10.78
CA GLU A 182 23.06 -7.70 10.05
C GLU A 182 21.54 -7.79 9.96
N PRO A 183 20.99 -8.35 8.87
CA PRO A 183 19.56 -8.59 8.76
C PRO A 183 19.04 -9.47 9.90
N LEU A 184 17.84 -9.15 10.40
CA LEU A 184 17.11 -9.97 11.36
C LEU A 184 16.66 -11.29 10.71
N SER A 185 16.22 -11.23 9.45
CA SER A 185 16.02 -12.41 8.63
C SER A 185 16.26 -12.15 7.14
N ARG A 186 16.62 -13.21 6.42
CA ARG A 186 16.83 -13.21 4.97
C ARG A 186 16.22 -14.47 4.38
N ILE A 187 15.32 -14.30 3.41
CA ILE A 187 14.71 -15.39 2.65
C ILE A 187 15.27 -15.36 1.24
N ASN A 188 15.75 -16.50 0.74
CA ASN A 188 16.15 -16.66 -0.66
C ASN A 188 15.14 -17.55 -1.39
N PHE A 189 14.76 -17.15 -2.60
CA PHE A 189 13.83 -17.88 -3.46
C PHE A 189 14.58 -18.57 -4.61
N ASN A 190 14.07 -19.71 -5.08
CA ASN A 190 14.75 -20.48 -6.13
C ASN A 190 14.62 -19.84 -7.52
N LYS A 191 13.37 -19.64 -7.98
CA LYS A 191 13.07 -19.27 -9.37
C LYS A 191 12.46 -17.88 -9.51
N ALA A 192 11.59 -17.47 -8.60
CA ALA A 192 10.84 -16.22 -8.70
C ALA A 192 11.51 -15.07 -7.93
N ASN A 193 11.46 -13.87 -8.50
CA ASN A 193 11.91 -12.64 -7.83
C ASN A 193 10.71 -12.01 -7.11
N PRO A 194 10.84 -11.59 -5.83
CA PRO A 194 9.90 -10.67 -5.22
C PRO A 194 9.86 -9.36 -6.02
N THR A 195 8.67 -8.89 -6.35
CA THR A 195 8.47 -7.68 -7.17
C THR A 195 7.92 -6.52 -6.35
N CYS A 196 7.08 -6.82 -5.37
CA CYS A 196 6.40 -5.87 -4.50
C CYS A 196 5.97 -6.56 -3.20
N HIS A 197 5.72 -5.77 -2.17
CA HIS A 197 5.33 -6.27 -0.86
C HIS A 197 4.64 -5.17 -0.05
N ASP A 198 3.86 -5.59 0.94
CA ASP A 198 3.14 -4.68 1.83
C ASP A 198 2.96 -5.30 3.22
N VAL A 199 2.99 -4.44 4.24
CA VAL A 199 2.83 -4.83 5.65
C VAL A 199 1.43 -4.40 6.11
N ASN A 200 0.70 -5.29 6.78
CA ASN A 200 -0.61 -4.95 7.31
C ASN A 200 -0.44 -4.09 8.56
N MET A 201 -0.81 -2.82 8.45
CA MET A 201 -0.69 -1.86 9.55
C MET A 201 -1.71 -2.09 10.68
N LEU A 202 -2.80 -2.84 10.43
CA LEU A 202 -3.82 -3.17 11.43
C LEU A 202 -3.39 -4.31 12.34
N THR A 203 -2.68 -5.30 11.80
CA THR A 203 -2.27 -6.48 12.57
C THR A 203 -0.90 -6.34 13.21
N ARG A 204 -0.24 -5.18 13.05
CA ARG A 204 1.11 -4.93 13.60
C ARG A 204 1.11 -4.98 15.12
N SER A 205 1.99 -5.82 15.66
CA SER A 205 2.24 -5.92 17.09
C SER A 205 3.67 -6.41 17.34
N SER A 206 4.11 -6.39 18.60
CA SER A 206 5.41 -6.94 18.99
C SER A 206 5.51 -8.47 18.81
N SER A 207 4.39 -9.16 18.61
CA SER A 207 4.33 -10.63 18.50
C SER A 207 3.80 -11.17 17.17
N HIS A 208 3.23 -10.30 16.33
CA HIS A 208 2.57 -10.70 15.09
C HIS A 208 2.67 -9.57 14.06
N LEU A 209 3.02 -9.93 12.82
CA LEU A 209 3.05 -9.05 11.65
C LEU A 209 2.57 -9.84 10.43
N ASP A 210 1.63 -9.28 9.66
CA ASP A 210 1.24 -9.87 8.38
C ASP A 210 1.92 -9.14 7.21
N ILE A 211 2.71 -9.87 6.43
CA ILE A 211 3.39 -9.36 5.24
C ILE A 211 2.91 -10.15 4.03
N ILE A 212 2.55 -9.46 2.96
CA ILE A 212 2.28 -10.06 1.65
C ILE A 212 3.37 -9.68 0.67
N ILE A 213 3.80 -10.66 -0.13
CA ILE A 213 4.88 -10.52 -1.10
C ILE A 213 4.38 -11.05 -2.45
N GLY A 214 4.39 -10.20 -3.48
CA GLY A 214 4.10 -10.56 -4.86
C GLY A 214 5.36 -10.96 -5.61
N PHE A 215 5.23 -11.88 -6.57
CA PHE A 215 6.36 -12.44 -7.30
C PHE A 215 6.23 -12.31 -8.82
N SER A 216 7.38 -12.42 -9.49
CA SER A 216 7.50 -12.41 -10.95
C SER A 216 6.87 -13.63 -11.64
N SER A 217 6.40 -14.64 -10.89
CA SER A 217 5.67 -15.80 -11.41
C SER A 217 4.14 -15.67 -11.28
N GLY A 218 3.64 -14.56 -10.72
CA GLY A 218 2.24 -14.41 -10.31
C GLY A 218 1.93 -14.99 -8.93
N ASP A 219 2.83 -15.82 -8.37
CA ASP A 219 2.70 -16.33 -7.00
C ASP A 219 2.65 -15.19 -5.97
N ILE A 220 1.98 -15.44 -4.86
CA ILE A 220 1.93 -14.57 -3.69
C ILE A 220 2.34 -15.36 -2.44
N MET A 221 3.04 -14.72 -1.52
CA MET A 221 3.39 -15.30 -0.23
C MET A 221 2.88 -14.40 0.90
N TRP A 222 2.07 -14.97 1.77
CA TRP A 222 1.83 -14.41 3.10
C TRP A 222 2.93 -14.89 4.04
N PHE A 223 3.52 -13.98 4.83
CA PHE A 223 4.64 -14.25 5.72
C PHE A 223 4.47 -13.51 7.04
N ASP A 224 4.68 -14.22 8.13
CA ASP A 224 4.85 -13.68 9.48
C ASP A 224 6.31 -13.87 9.92
N PRO A 225 7.12 -12.79 9.96
CA PRO A 225 8.53 -12.86 10.32
C PRO A 225 8.78 -13.19 11.79
N LEU A 226 7.84 -12.90 12.69
CA LEU A 226 8.01 -13.09 14.13
C LEU A 226 7.78 -14.54 14.53
N SER A 227 6.84 -15.22 13.88
CA SER A 227 6.60 -16.66 14.11
C SER A 227 7.19 -17.57 13.03
N ASN A 228 7.86 -17.01 12.02
CA ASN A 228 8.42 -17.72 10.86
C ASN A 228 7.38 -18.60 10.16
N LYS A 229 6.13 -18.13 10.08
CA LYS A 229 5.03 -18.81 9.40
C LYS A 229 4.82 -18.23 8.02
N TYR A 230 4.47 -19.09 7.06
CA TYR A 230 4.11 -18.61 5.73
C TYR A 230 3.03 -19.47 5.06
N ILE A 231 2.35 -18.86 4.09
CA ILE A 231 1.37 -19.48 3.20
C ILE A 231 1.67 -19.00 1.79
N ARG A 232 1.53 -19.89 0.80
CA ARG A 232 1.62 -19.55 -0.62
C ARG A 232 0.20 -19.46 -1.19
N ILE A 233 -0.08 -18.35 -1.86
CA ILE A 233 -1.35 -18.00 -2.49
C ILE A 233 -1.09 -17.85 -3.99
N ASN A 234 -2.10 -18.10 -4.83
CA ASN A 234 -2.01 -18.21 -6.28
C ASN A 234 -0.88 -19.16 -6.71
N LYS A 235 -0.80 -20.33 -6.05
CA LYS A 235 0.31 -21.26 -6.25
C LYS A 235 0.42 -21.69 -7.71
N GLN A 236 1.61 -21.51 -8.29
CA GLN A 236 1.93 -21.82 -9.69
C GLN A 236 1.06 -21.05 -10.70
N GLY A 237 0.50 -19.91 -10.29
CA GLY A 237 -0.33 -19.08 -11.16
C GLY A 237 -1.67 -19.71 -11.51
N VAL A 238 -2.25 -20.53 -10.62
CA VAL A 238 -3.54 -21.22 -10.83
C VAL A 238 -4.72 -20.25 -11.01
N ILE A 239 -4.59 -19.02 -10.52
CA ILE A 239 -5.55 -17.94 -10.70
C ILE A 239 -5.05 -16.96 -11.77
N ASN A 240 -3.79 -16.53 -11.67
CA ASN A 240 -3.15 -15.68 -12.68
C ASN A 240 -1.63 -15.93 -12.69
N ASN A 241 -1.05 -16.28 -13.83
CA ASN A 241 0.38 -16.57 -13.95
C ASN A 241 1.23 -15.37 -14.40
N SER A 242 0.60 -14.20 -14.59
CA SER A 242 1.28 -12.96 -14.95
C SER A 242 1.99 -12.34 -13.74
N PRO A 243 3.18 -11.74 -13.90
CA PRO A 243 3.94 -11.11 -12.81
C PRO A 243 3.09 -10.13 -12.00
N VAL A 244 3.20 -10.20 -10.67
CA VAL A 244 2.57 -9.22 -9.78
C VAL A 244 3.35 -7.92 -9.87
N THR A 245 2.69 -6.79 -10.12
CA THR A 245 3.31 -5.48 -10.30
C THR A 245 3.21 -4.60 -9.06
N SER A 246 2.09 -4.67 -8.35
CA SER A 246 1.86 -4.00 -7.06
C SER A 246 0.95 -4.87 -6.20
N ILE A 247 1.09 -4.79 -4.88
CA ILE A 247 0.28 -5.52 -3.92
C ILE A 247 0.06 -4.65 -2.68
N LYS A 248 -1.17 -4.61 -2.18
CA LYS A 248 -1.55 -3.80 -1.00
C LYS A 248 -2.64 -4.47 -0.18
N TRP A 249 -2.55 -4.37 1.14
CA TRP A 249 -3.67 -4.72 2.02
C TRP A 249 -4.85 -3.80 1.74
N MET A 250 -6.07 -4.35 1.76
CA MET A 250 -7.26 -3.52 1.64
C MET A 250 -7.43 -2.66 2.90
N PRO A 251 -7.73 -1.36 2.77
CA PRO A 251 -7.96 -0.49 3.92
C PRO A 251 -9.01 -1.08 4.86
N GLY A 252 -8.72 -1.10 6.16
CA GLY A 252 -9.64 -1.66 7.17
C GLY A 252 -9.71 -3.19 7.22
N SER A 253 -8.96 -3.93 6.40
CA SER A 253 -9.01 -5.40 6.37
C SER A 253 -7.78 -6.08 6.97
N GLU A 254 -8.02 -7.08 7.81
CA GLU A 254 -6.96 -7.98 8.30
C GLU A 254 -6.64 -9.11 7.31
N ASN A 255 -7.57 -9.44 6.40
CA ASN A 255 -7.53 -10.64 5.58
C ASN A 255 -7.46 -10.36 4.08
N LEU A 256 -8.13 -9.31 3.62
CA LEU A 256 -8.24 -9.00 2.21
C LEU A 256 -7.08 -8.14 1.74
N PHE A 257 -6.55 -8.48 0.58
CA PHE A 257 -5.55 -7.69 -0.11
C PHE A 257 -5.78 -7.74 -1.62
N MET A 258 -5.29 -6.72 -2.30
CA MET A 258 -5.38 -6.59 -3.75
C MET A 258 -3.99 -6.72 -4.37
N ALA A 259 -3.89 -7.44 -5.48
CA ALA A 259 -2.69 -7.57 -6.28
C ALA A 259 -2.97 -7.17 -7.74
N SER A 260 -2.11 -6.35 -8.33
CA SER A 260 -2.17 -6.01 -9.74
C SER A 260 -1.16 -6.83 -10.54
N HIS A 261 -1.49 -7.13 -11.79
CA HIS A 261 -0.72 -8.02 -12.64
C HIS A 261 -0.35 -7.36 -13.98
N GLN A 262 0.74 -7.84 -14.57
CA GLN A 262 1.29 -7.33 -15.83
C GLN A 262 0.39 -7.61 -17.05
N ASP A 263 -0.65 -8.44 -16.89
CA ASP A 263 -1.66 -8.69 -17.92
C ASP A 263 -2.77 -7.63 -17.95
N GLY A 264 -2.78 -6.67 -17.02
CA GLY A 264 -3.82 -5.64 -16.93
C GLY A 264 -4.95 -5.96 -15.95
N SER A 265 -4.76 -6.95 -15.07
CA SER A 265 -5.76 -7.40 -14.09
C SER A 265 -5.44 -6.91 -12.67
N LEU A 266 -6.45 -6.62 -11.87
CA LEU A 266 -6.37 -6.49 -10.41
C LEU A 266 -7.21 -7.60 -9.77
N ILE A 267 -6.67 -8.29 -8.78
CA ILE A 267 -7.31 -9.44 -8.15
C ILE A 267 -7.32 -9.23 -6.65
N VAL A 268 -8.48 -9.43 -6.04
CA VAL A 268 -8.65 -9.40 -4.59
C VAL A 268 -8.61 -10.82 -4.06
N TYR A 269 -7.69 -11.03 -3.12
CA TYR A 269 -7.47 -12.29 -2.44
C TYR A 269 -7.83 -12.17 -0.96
N ASP A 270 -8.21 -13.29 -0.38
CA ASP A 270 -8.33 -13.48 1.05
C ASP A 270 -7.22 -14.41 1.53
N LYS A 271 -6.42 -13.97 2.49
CA LYS A 271 -5.28 -14.73 3.01
C LYS A 271 -5.66 -16.06 3.67
N GLU A 272 -6.93 -16.22 4.08
CA GLU A 272 -7.41 -17.42 4.78
C GLU A 272 -8.09 -18.45 3.86
N LYS A 273 -8.36 -18.09 2.60
CA LYS A 273 -9.00 -18.98 1.63
C LYS A 273 -7.99 -19.79 0.82
N ASP A 274 -8.41 -20.99 0.42
CA ASP A 274 -7.64 -21.82 -0.51
C ASP A 274 -7.81 -21.30 -1.95
N ASP A 275 -6.88 -21.62 -2.85
CA ASP A 275 -6.99 -21.23 -4.26
C ASP A 275 -7.79 -22.26 -5.06
N GLN A 276 -8.61 -21.78 -6.00
CA GLN A 276 -9.24 -22.61 -7.03
C GLN A 276 -8.76 -22.16 -8.42
N SER A 277 -8.62 -23.11 -9.35
CA SER A 277 -8.33 -22.79 -10.74
C SER A 277 -9.38 -21.82 -11.27
N PHE A 278 -8.91 -20.72 -11.87
CA PHE A 278 -9.76 -19.64 -12.34
C PHE A 278 -9.38 -19.27 -13.77
N VAL A 279 -10.40 -19.14 -14.62
CA VAL A 279 -10.26 -18.66 -15.99
C VAL A 279 -11.28 -17.54 -16.17
N PRO A 280 -10.84 -16.29 -16.40
CA PRO A 280 -11.77 -15.18 -16.60
C PRO A 280 -12.54 -15.37 -17.92
N ASN A 281 -13.80 -14.95 -17.94
CA ASN A 281 -14.58 -14.90 -19.17
C ASN A 281 -13.97 -13.89 -20.16
N PRO A 282 -14.15 -14.09 -21.47
CA PRO A 282 -13.67 -13.14 -22.47
C PRO A 282 -14.33 -11.76 -22.25
N VAL A 283 -13.50 -10.72 -22.26
CA VAL A 283 -13.92 -9.32 -22.06
C VAL A 283 -14.37 -8.73 -23.39
N ALA A 284 -15.50 -8.02 -23.40
CA ALA A 284 -15.95 -7.28 -24.58
C ALA A 284 -14.91 -6.22 -25.01
N GLU A 285 -14.79 -5.93 -26.30
CA GLU A 285 -13.67 -5.11 -26.79
C GLU A 285 -13.58 -3.70 -26.19
N ASP A 286 -14.73 -3.12 -25.81
CA ASP A 286 -14.88 -1.74 -25.34
C ASP A 286 -15.21 -1.60 -23.84
N ASP A 287 -15.06 -2.67 -23.05
CA ASP A 287 -15.30 -2.59 -21.60
C ASP A 287 -14.08 -2.01 -20.86
N PRO A 288 -14.16 -0.79 -20.30
CA PRO A 288 -13.04 -0.17 -19.62
C PRO A 288 -12.78 -0.74 -18.21
N LEU A 289 -13.73 -1.50 -17.65
CA LEU A 289 -13.63 -2.13 -16.34
C LEU A 289 -14.54 -3.37 -16.27
N HIS A 290 -13.96 -4.54 -16.50
CA HIS A 290 -14.68 -5.81 -16.39
C HIS A 290 -14.49 -6.46 -15.02
N ILE A 291 -15.56 -6.63 -14.24
CA ILE A 291 -15.49 -7.19 -12.88
C ILE A 291 -16.18 -8.57 -12.83
N ILE A 292 -15.44 -9.57 -12.35
CA ILE A 292 -15.94 -10.92 -12.08
C ILE A 292 -15.87 -11.15 -10.58
N LYS A 293 -17.02 -11.39 -9.95
CA LYS A 293 -17.14 -11.78 -8.55
C LYS A 293 -17.38 -13.27 -8.42
N THR A 294 -16.52 -13.96 -7.68
CA THR A 294 -16.66 -15.40 -7.47
C THR A 294 -17.76 -15.67 -6.45
N LYS A 295 -18.80 -16.41 -6.84
CA LYS A 295 -19.92 -16.77 -5.95
C LYS A 295 -19.52 -17.73 -4.82
N ASN A 296 -18.39 -18.43 -4.98
CA ASN A 296 -17.90 -19.38 -3.99
C ASN A 296 -17.09 -18.68 -2.90
N ASN A 297 -17.68 -18.55 -1.70
CA ASN A 297 -17.01 -17.90 -0.57
C ASN A 297 -15.84 -18.69 0.02
N LYS A 298 -15.58 -19.93 -0.42
CA LYS A 298 -14.51 -20.78 0.15
C LYS A 298 -13.14 -20.61 -0.52
N HIS A 299 -13.08 -20.09 -1.74
CA HIS A 299 -11.84 -20.05 -2.53
C HIS A 299 -11.54 -18.66 -3.09
N ASN A 300 -10.25 -18.41 -3.32
CA ASN A 300 -9.77 -17.31 -4.14
C ASN A 300 -9.94 -17.63 -5.65
N PRO A 301 -10.08 -16.60 -6.52
CA PRO A 301 -10.10 -15.16 -6.20
C PRO A 301 -11.47 -14.71 -5.67
N ASN A 302 -11.51 -13.69 -4.80
CA ASN A 302 -12.78 -13.10 -4.37
C ASN A 302 -13.36 -12.19 -5.47
N TRP A 303 -12.51 -11.34 -6.04
CA TRP A 303 -12.83 -10.48 -7.18
C TRP A 303 -11.69 -10.50 -8.19
N HIS A 304 -12.05 -10.49 -9.47
CA HIS A 304 -11.12 -10.32 -10.59
C HIS A 304 -11.57 -9.14 -11.44
N TRP A 305 -10.73 -8.11 -11.55
CA TRP A 305 -10.99 -6.89 -12.29
C TRP A 305 -10.06 -6.80 -13.48
N LYS A 306 -10.59 -6.68 -14.69
CA LYS A 306 -9.81 -6.37 -15.89
C LYS A 306 -9.95 -4.89 -16.20
N VAL A 307 -8.85 -4.14 -16.11
CA VAL A 307 -8.84 -2.69 -16.32
C VAL A 307 -8.13 -2.27 -17.61
N SER A 308 -7.27 -3.14 -18.14
CA SER A 308 -6.53 -2.87 -19.38
C SER A 308 -6.12 -4.17 -20.06
N LYS A 309 -5.78 -4.06 -21.35
CA LYS A 309 -5.10 -5.11 -22.12
C LYS A 309 -3.57 -5.01 -21.97
N LYS A 310 -3.07 -3.92 -21.38
CA LYS A 310 -1.65 -3.69 -21.07
C LYS A 310 -1.41 -3.78 -19.57
N ALA A 311 -0.15 -3.90 -19.17
CA ALA A 311 0.26 -4.02 -17.77
C ALA A 311 -0.28 -2.91 -16.88
N VAL A 312 -0.88 -3.29 -15.75
CA VAL A 312 -1.04 -2.39 -14.59
C VAL A 312 0.33 -2.21 -13.97
N THR A 313 0.79 -0.97 -13.80
CA THR A 313 2.13 -0.68 -13.28
C THR A 313 2.11 -0.40 -11.79
N ALA A 314 1.09 0.29 -11.31
CA ALA A 314 0.89 0.57 -9.90
C ALA A 314 -0.60 0.88 -9.62
N PHE A 315 -0.97 0.79 -8.36
CA PHE A 315 -2.23 1.31 -7.86
C PHE A 315 -2.07 1.85 -6.44
N ALA A 316 -2.97 2.74 -6.04
CA ALA A 316 -3.02 3.29 -4.69
C ALA A 316 -4.47 3.48 -4.23
N PHE A 317 -4.76 3.05 -3.00
CA PHE A 317 -6.04 3.35 -2.34
C PHE A 317 -6.09 4.82 -1.93
N SER A 318 -7.26 5.43 -2.12
CA SER A 318 -7.56 6.76 -1.62
C SER A 318 -7.68 6.74 -0.08
N PRO A 319 -7.30 7.83 0.62
CA PRO A 319 -7.51 7.98 2.06
C PRO A 319 -8.98 7.89 2.48
N ASP A 320 -9.93 8.06 1.55
CA ASP A 320 -11.37 7.91 1.81
C ASP A 320 -11.82 6.44 1.98
N CYS A 321 -10.95 5.47 1.73
CA CYS A 321 -11.26 4.04 1.75
C CYS A 321 -12.43 3.63 0.82
N GLN A 322 -12.66 4.37 -0.26
CA GLN A 322 -13.73 4.12 -1.25
C GLN A 322 -13.18 4.07 -2.68
N HIS A 323 -12.14 4.84 -2.98
CA HIS A 323 -11.56 4.92 -4.32
C HIS A 323 -10.20 4.25 -4.42
N ILE A 324 -9.87 3.82 -5.63
CA ILE A 324 -8.54 3.34 -6.02
C ILE A 324 -8.11 4.05 -7.30
N ALA A 325 -6.86 4.53 -7.31
CA ALA A 325 -6.20 5.04 -8.50
C ALA A 325 -5.34 3.94 -9.10
N VAL A 326 -5.53 3.65 -10.39
CA VAL A 326 -4.84 2.58 -11.12
C VAL A 326 -4.15 3.17 -12.33
N VAL A 327 -2.86 2.90 -12.49
CA VAL A 327 -2.06 3.35 -13.63
C VAL A 327 -1.56 2.19 -14.47
N CYS A 328 -1.55 2.38 -15.77
CA CYS A 328 -1.27 1.33 -16.74
C CYS A 328 -0.29 1.77 -17.85
N MET A 329 0.32 0.78 -18.50
CA MET A 329 1.18 0.96 -19.69
C MET A 329 0.40 1.36 -20.95
N ASP A 330 -0.94 1.47 -20.89
CA ASP A 330 -1.76 2.11 -21.93
C ASP A 330 -1.77 3.63 -21.83
N GLY A 331 -1.10 4.20 -20.82
CA GLY A 331 -1.06 5.65 -20.60
C GLY A 331 -2.29 6.19 -19.90
N CYS A 332 -3.14 5.32 -19.33
CA CYS A 332 -4.33 5.75 -18.61
C CYS A 332 -4.13 5.68 -17.09
N LEU A 333 -4.60 6.73 -16.41
CA LEU A 333 -4.95 6.73 -14.99
C LEU A 333 -6.46 6.47 -14.89
N ARG A 334 -6.86 5.44 -14.16
CA ARG A 334 -8.26 5.11 -13.89
C ARG A 334 -8.55 5.30 -12.41
N ILE A 335 -9.58 6.06 -12.08
CA ILE A 335 -10.12 6.15 -10.73
C ILE A 335 -11.35 5.25 -10.66
N ILE A 336 -11.33 4.27 -9.78
CA ILE A 336 -12.40 3.29 -9.62
C ILE A 336 -12.96 3.44 -8.21
N ASP A 337 -14.28 3.51 -8.11
CA ASP A 337 -15.01 3.37 -6.85
C ASP A 337 -15.13 1.87 -6.59
N PHE A 338 -14.35 1.37 -5.62
CA PHE A 338 -14.30 -0.07 -5.36
C PHE A 338 -15.44 -0.56 -4.48
N PHE A 339 -16.17 0.36 -3.84
CA PHE A 339 -17.33 0.01 -3.03
C PHE A 339 -18.55 -0.23 -3.93
N HIS A 340 -18.76 0.63 -4.92
CA HIS A 340 -19.83 0.51 -5.91
C HIS A 340 -19.39 -0.24 -7.18
N GLU A 341 -18.17 -0.78 -7.21
CA GLU A 341 -17.62 -1.58 -8.31
C GLU A 341 -17.73 -0.86 -9.68
N ARG A 342 -17.45 0.45 -9.74
CA ARG A 342 -17.64 1.28 -10.95
C ARG A 342 -16.44 2.16 -11.30
N LEU A 343 -16.23 2.38 -12.59
CA LEU A 343 -15.22 3.32 -13.09
C LEU A 343 -15.72 4.76 -12.92
N HIS A 344 -14.99 5.58 -12.18
CA HIS A 344 -15.33 6.99 -11.95
C HIS A 344 -14.76 7.88 -13.06
N ASP A 345 -13.43 7.85 -13.24
CA ASP A 345 -12.72 8.65 -14.26
C ASP A 345 -11.63 7.86 -14.97
N THR A 346 -11.36 8.21 -16.23
CA THR A 346 -10.17 7.81 -16.99
C THR A 346 -9.47 9.04 -17.55
N TYR A 347 -8.19 9.15 -17.27
CA TYR A 347 -7.35 10.23 -17.74
C TYR A 347 -6.16 9.71 -18.55
N HIS A 348 -5.81 10.43 -19.62
CA HIS A 348 -4.68 10.06 -20.49
C HIS A 348 -3.40 10.84 -20.15
N SER A 349 -2.26 10.16 -20.24
CA SER A 349 -0.92 10.75 -20.24
C SER A 349 -0.71 11.68 -21.44
N TYR A 350 0.35 12.47 -21.40
CA TYR A 350 0.73 13.27 -22.57
C TYR A 350 1.25 12.35 -23.68
N PHE A 351 2.11 11.38 -23.34
CA PHE A 351 2.39 10.20 -24.13
C PHE A 351 2.98 9.10 -23.23
N GLY A 352 3.05 7.87 -23.74
CA GLY A 352 3.65 6.74 -23.02
C GLY A 352 2.82 6.25 -21.83
N GLY A 353 3.30 5.20 -21.18
CA GLY A 353 2.66 4.59 -20.02
C GLY A 353 2.93 5.35 -18.72
N PHE A 354 2.01 5.24 -17.77
CA PHE A 354 2.26 5.67 -16.38
C PHE A 354 2.98 4.56 -15.60
N THR A 355 3.88 4.92 -14.70
CA THR A 355 4.76 4.00 -13.97
C THR A 355 4.49 3.97 -12.47
N CYS A 356 3.98 5.07 -11.90
CA CYS A 356 3.75 5.22 -10.48
C CYS A 356 2.57 6.14 -10.19
N VAL A 357 1.93 5.94 -9.04
CA VAL A 357 0.77 6.72 -8.59
C VAL A 357 0.75 6.85 -7.07
N CYS A 358 0.31 8.00 -6.54
CA CYS A 358 0.00 8.16 -5.11
C CYS A 358 -1.10 9.21 -4.88
N TRP A 359 -1.82 9.07 -3.77
CA TRP A 359 -2.81 10.04 -3.30
C TRP A 359 -2.19 11.04 -2.33
N SER A 360 -2.71 12.27 -2.31
CA SER A 360 -2.45 13.22 -1.23
C SER A 360 -3.04 12.71 0.09
N PRO A 361 -2.47 13.08 1.25
CA PRO A 361 -2.95 12.62 2.55
C PRO A 361 -4.43 12.95 2.81
N ASP A 362 -4.93 14.03 2.22
CA ASP A 362 -6.33 14.49 2.34
C ASP A 362 -7.24 14.00 1.20
N GLY A 363 -6.72 13.18 0.29
CA GLY A 363 -7.47 12.59 -0.83
C GLY A 363 -7.91 13.59 -1.92
N LYS A 364 -7.46 14.85 -1.88
CA LYS A 364 -7.85 15.86 -2.88
C LYS A 364 -7.09 15.75 -4.20
N TYR A 365 -5.86 15.23 -4.16
CA TYR A 365 -4.98 15.17 -5.32
C TYR A 365 -4.43 13.77 -5.56
N VAL A 366 -4.23 13.44 -6.84
CA VAL A 366 -3.50 12.24 -7.28
C VAL A 366 -2.25 12.70 -8.03
N LEU A 367 -1.11 12.09 -7.75
CA LEU A 367 0.11 12.24 -8.54
C LEU A 367 0.31 11.02 -9.40
N THR A 368 0.70 11.23 -10.66
CA THR A 368 1.20 10.16 -11.54
C THR A 368 2.56 10.52 -12.09
N GLY A 369 3.46 9.54 -12.19
CA GLY A 369 4.70 9.65 -12.96
C GLY A 369 4.64 8.74 -14.19
N GLY A 370 5.33 9.09 -15.26
CA GLY A 370 5.25 8.34 -16.52
C GLY A 370 6.54 8.30 -17.34
N GLN A 371 6.39 7.69 -18.52
CA GLN A 371 7.43 7.57 -19.55
C GLN A 371 7.63 8.85 -20.37
N ASP A 372 6.84 9.89 -20.09
CA ASP A 372 6.96 11.23 -20.66
C ASP A 372 7.86 12.16 -19.83
N ASP A 373 8.55 11.62 -18.82
CA ASP A 373 9.45 12.29 -17.87
C ASP A 373 8.73 13.32 -16.97
N LEU A 374 7.40 13.30 -16.94
CA LEU A 374 6.59 14.25 -16.18
C LEU A 374 6.00 13.61 -14.93
N VAL A 375 5.80 14.45 -13.91
CA VAL A 375 4.81 14.17 -12.86
C VAL A 375 3.56 15.00 -13.16
N THR A 376 2.38 14.38 -13.14
CA THR A 376 1.11 15.08 -13.35
C THR A 376 0.32 15.14 -12.05
N ILE A 377 -0.24 16.32 -11.74
CA ILE A 377 -1.09 16.57 -10.57
C ILE A 377 -2.54 16.64 -11.03
N TRP A 378 -3.36 15.74 -10.50
CA TRP A 378 -4.80 15.65 -10.79
C TRP A 378 -5.59 16.10 -9.57
N ALA A 379 -6.53 17.03 -9.73
CA ALA A 379 -7.49 17.36 -8.68
C ALA A 379 -8.67 16.40 -8.78
N PHE A 380 -8.79 15.49 -7.81
CA PHE A 380 -9.79 14.43 -7.84
C PHE A 380 -11.23 14.99 -7.86
N ARG A 381 -11.54 15.92 -6.95
CA ARG A 381 -12.90 16.50 -6.85
C ARG A 381 -13.25 17.44 -8.00
N GLU A 382 -12.26 18.06 -8.62
CA GLU A 382 -12.45 18.95 -9.77
C GLU A 382 -12.40 18.21 -11.11
N GLN A 383 -12.06 16.92 -11.09
CA GLN A 383 -11.92 16.04 -12.25
C GLN A 383 -11.07 16.64 -13.37
N ARG A 384 -9.91 17.20 -13.02
CA ARG A 384 -9.03 17.86 -14.01
C ARG A 384 -7.55 17.77 -13.67
N ILE A 385 -6.73 17.95 -14.69
CA ILE A 385 -5.30 18.23 -14.51
C ILE A 385 -5.15 19.63 -13.93
N VAL A 386 -4.34 19.74 -12.88
CA VAL A 386 -4.00 21.01 -12.26
C VAL A 386 -2.63 21.50 -12.74
N ALA A 387 -1.65 20.61 -12.77
CA ALA A 387 -0.30 20.95 -13.19
C ALA A 387 0.46 19.75 -13.76
N ARG A 388 1.48 20.04 -14.58
CA ARG A 388 2.55 19.11 -14.92
C ARG A 388 3.87 19.60 -14.37
N CYS A 389 4.67 18.70 -13.85
CA CYS A 389 5.90 19.00 -13.17
C CYS A 389 7.05 18.56 -14.07
N GLN A 390 7.80 19.53 -14.59
CA GLN A 390 8.89 19.29 -15.52
C GLN A 390 10.22 19.44 -14.79
N GLY A 391 11.06 18.40 -14.85
CA GLY A 391 12.38 18.43 -14.21
C GLY A 391 13.18 17.13 -14.37
N HIS A 392 12.52 15.98 -14.42
CA HIS A 392 13.19 14.72 -14.73
C HIS A 392 13.69 14.69 -16.18
N GLN A 393 14.75 13.92 -16.42
CA GLN A 393 15.40 13.72 -17.74
C GLN A 393 15.28 12.29 -18.26
N SER A 394 14.50 11.47 -17.57
CA SER A 394 14.13 10.11 -17.95
C SER A 394 12.87 9.72 -17.16
N TRP A 395 12.41 8.49 -17.33
CA TRP A 395 11.15 8.01 -16.77
C TRP A 395 11.09 8.21 -15.26
N VAL A 396 9.97 8.75 -14.80
CA VAL A 396 9.67 8.83 -13.37
C VAL A 396 9.36 7.42 -12.88
N THR A 397 9.95 6.96 -11.79
CA THR A 397 9.78 5.60 -11.27
C THR A 397 9.06 5.57 -9.92
N GLY A 398 9.08 6.68 -9.17
CA GLY A 398 8.36 6.78 -7.90
C GLY A 398 7.91 8.20 -7.60
N VAL A 399 6.73 8.31 -6.99
CA VAL A 399 6.16 9.55 -6.46
C VAL A 399 5.61 9.29 -5.06
N ALA A 400 5.77 10.25 -4.17
CA ALA A 400 5.18 10.19 -2.83
C ALA A 400 4.93 11.60 -2.28
N PHE A 401 3.76 11.83 -1.68
CA PHE A 401 3.55 13.03 -0.86
C PHE A 401 4.36 12.95 0.44
N ASP A 402 4.76 14.11 0.94
CA ASP A 402 5.33 14.28 2.26
C ASP A 402 4.23 14.68 3.25
N PRO A 403 3.65 13.75 4.03
CA PRO A 403 2.51 14.06 4.88
C PRO A 403 2.85 15.04 6.01
N TRP A 404 4.12 15.19 6.39
CA TRP A 404 4.56 16.15 7.40
C TRP A 404 4.69 17.58 6.86
N ARG A 405 4.56 17.74 5.53
CA ARG A 405 4.67 19.02 4.82
C ARG A 405 3.48 19.24 3.88
N CYS A 406 2.37 18.57 4.16
CA CYS A 406 1.09 18.82 3.51
C CYS A 406 0.13 19.42 4.54
N ASP A 407 -0.47 20.54 4.18
CA ASP A 407 -1.62 21.13 4.84
C ASP A 407 -2.76 21.29 3.81
N GLU A 408 -3.87 21.92 4.17
CA GLU A 408 -5.01 22.07 3.25
C GLU A 408 -4.75 23.01 2.06
N LYS A 409 -3.69 23.83 2.12
CA LYS A 409 -3.36 24.90 1.18
C LYS A 409 -2.05 24.65 0.45
N ASN A 410 -1.09 23.98 1.07
CA ASN A 410 0.27 23.75 0.58
C ASN A 410 0.59 22.27 0.64
N TYR A 411 1.21 21.77 -0.43
CA TYR A 411 1.58 20.38 -0.54
C TYR A 411 3.03 20.27 -0.94
N ARG A 412 3.72 19.33 -0.30
CA ARG A 412 5.03 18.86 -0.71
C ARG A 412 4.96 17.41 -1.17
N PHE A 413 5.66 17.12 -2.25
CA PHE A 413 5.90 15.75 -2.67
C PHE A 413 7.30 15.59 -3.24
N GLY A 414 7.74 14.33 -3.32
CA GLY A 414 8.98 13.95 -3.97
C GLY A 414 8.71 13.06 -5.17
N SER A 415 9.60 13.13 -6.15
CA SER A 415 9.66 12.17 -7.25
C SER A 415 11.09 11.70 -7.48
N VAL A 416 11.20 10.47 -7.96
CA VAL A 416 12.47 9.84 -8.34
C VAL A 416 12.35 9.21 -9.72
N GLY A 417 13.46 9.11 -10.45
CA GLY A 417 13.45 8.61 -11.82
C GLY A 417 14.68 7.80 -12.21
N GLU A 418 14.64 7.29 -13.44
CA GLU A 418 15.76 6.60 -14.06
C GLU A 418 16.98 7.50 -14.29
N ASP A 419 16.78 8.82 -14.23
CA ASP A 419 17.82 9.84 -14.28
C ASP A 419 18.64 9.97 -12.99
N THR A 420 18.44 9.07 -12.01
CA THR A 420 19.14 8.99 -10.71
C THR A 420 18.86 10.16 -9.75
N LYS A 421 17.89 11.02 -10.10
CA LYS A 421 17.59 12.25 -9.35
C LYS A 421 16.42 12.08 -8.40
N LEU A 422 16.56 12.66 -7.22
CA LEU A 422 15.46 13.02 -6.33
C LEU A 422 15.09 14.46 -6.60
N LEU A 423 13.81 14.68 -6.93
CA LEU A 423 13.22 16.01 -7.06
C LEU A 423 12.22 16.21 -5.93
N LEU A 424 12.21 17.41 -5.33
CA LEU A 424 11.16 17.86 -4.42
C LEU A 424 10.37 18.97 -5.08
N TRP A 425 9.08 19.00 -4.80
CA TRP A 425 8.12 19.89 -5.42
C TRP A 425 7.20 20.48 -4.35
N ASP A 426 6.90 21.75 -4.50
CA ASP A 426 5.94 22.46 -3.67
C ASP A 426 4.88 23.09 -4.56
N PHE A 427 3.63 23.01 -4.14
CA PHE A 427 2.59 23.82 -4.73
C PHE A 427 1.60 24.29 -3.67
N SER A 428 1.00 25.46 -3.93
CA SER A 428 -0.15 25.93 -3.18
C SER A 428 -1.39 25.90 -4.06
N VAL A 429 -2.53 25.55 -3.48
CA VAL A 429 -3.82 25.45 -4.19
C VAL A 429 -4.15 26.78 -4.90
N ASN A 430 -3.84 27.90 -4.26
CA ASN A 430 -4.10 29.24 -4.78
C ASN A 430 -3.16 29.63 -5.94
N ALA A 431 -1.92 29.12 -5.96
CA ALA A 431 -0.98 29.42 -7.04
C ALA A 431 -1.32 28.69 -8.33
N LEU A 432 -1.95 27.52 -8.24
CA LEU A 432 -2.27 26.69 -9.40
C LEU A 432 -3.50 27.15 -10.19
N HIS A 433 -4.33 28.03 -9.62
CA HIS A 433 -5.52 28.60 -10.28
C HIS A 433 -5.23 29.89 -11.07
N ARG A 434 -4.02 30.46 -10.97
CA ARG A 434 -3.68 31.68 -11.72
C ARG A 434 -3.15 31.29 -13.10
N PRO A 435 -3.87 31.53 -14.21
CA PRO A 435 -3.24 31.53 -15.51
C PRO A 435 -2.12 32.58 -15.49
N LYS A 436 -0.88 32.15 -15.80
CA LYS A 436 0.21 33.09 -16.05
C LYS A 436 -0.24 33.98 -17.21
N HIS A 437 -0.35 35.28 -16.98
CA HIS A 437 -0.68 36.27 -18.00
C HIS A 437 0.13 36.02 -19.28
N SER A 438 -0.52 35.55 -20.34
CA SER A 438 0.00 35.71 -21.70
C SER A 438 -0.35 37.14 -22.11
N ASN A 439 0.66 37.96 -22.33
CA ASN A 439 0.49 39.20 -23.09
C ASN A 439 0.15 38.81 -24.53
N ILE A 440 -1.14 38.61 -24.83
CA ILE A 440 -1.63 38.49 -26.20
C ILE A 440 -2.74 39.54 -26.39
N ARG A 441 -2.55 40.28 -27.47
CA ARG A 441 -3.36 41.40 -27.94
C ARG A 441 -4.86 41.04 -27.96
N ARG A 442 -5.68 42.05 -27.64
CA ARG A 442 -7.14 42.07 -27.79
C ARG A 442 -7.55 41.43 -29.11
N GLY A 443 -8.33 40.34 -29.04
CA GLY A 443 -8.92 39.74 -30.24
C GLY A 443 -9.29 38.27 -30.16
N SER A 444 -9.69 37.73 -29.00
CA SER A 444 -10.37 36.43 -28.96
C SER A 444 -11.09 36.22 -27.63
N VAL A 445 -12.33 35.74 -27.74
CA VAL A 445 -13.27 35.49 -26.64
C VAL A 445 -12.72 34.35 -25.77
N PRO A 446 -12.70 34.46 -24.43
CA PRO A 446 -12.23 33.37 -23.58
C PRO A 446 -13.21 32.19 -23.64
N PHE A 447 -12.72 31.00 -23.98
CA PHE A 447 -13.46 29.76 -23.87
C PHE A 447 -13.45 29.34 -22.39
N ILE A 448 -14.43 29.83 -21.64
CA ILE A 448 -14.73 29.32 -20.30
C ILE A 448 -15.41 27.97 -20.51
N LEU A 449 -14.73 26.87 -20.15
CA LEU A 449 -15.43 25.60 -19.95
C LEU A 449 -16.55 25.84 -18.92
N PRO A 450 -17.81 25.51 -19.22
CA PRO A 450 -18.86 25.64 -18.24
C PRO A 450 -18.49 24.78 -17.02
N PRO A 451 -18.71 25.26 -15.78
CA PRO A 451 -18.58 24.41 -14.62
C PRO A 451 -19.45 23.17 -14.84
N PRO A 452 -19.04 21.97 -14.37
CA PRO A 452 -19.88 20.79 -14.48
C PRO A 452 -21.23 21.17 -13.89
N THR A 453 -22.28 21.06 -14.72
CA THR A 453 -23.63 21.38 -14.29
C THR A 453 -23.88 20.55 -13.04
N ARG A 454 -24.17 21.21 -11.91
CA ARG A 454 -24.84 20.56 -10.79
C ARG A 454 -26.17 20.05 -11.35
N ARG A 455 -26.16 18.83 -11.87
CA ARG A 455 -27.39 18.15 -12.25
C ARG A 455 -28.19 18.00 -10.97
N ARG A 456 -29.37 18.61 -10.99
CA ARG A 456 -30.46 18.34 -10.06
C ARG A 456 -30.61 16.84 -9.89
N ASN A 457 -31.05 16.43 -8.70
CA ASN A 457 -31.49 15.08 -8.35
C ASN A 457 -32.55 14.59 -9.37
N ASP A 458 -32.10 14.04 -10.49
CA ASP A 458 -32.87 13.10 -11.28
C ASP A 458 -32.41 11.72 -10.81
N GLU A 459 -33.31 11.04 -10.10
CA GLU A 459 -33.25 9.61 -9.75
C GLU A 459 -33.31 8.78 -11.05
N GLN A 460 -32.26 8.91 -11.86
CA GLN A 460 -32.14 8.22 -13.13
C GLN A 460 -31.08 7.13 -12.97
N ASP A 461 -31.60 5.92 -12.81
CA ASP A 461 -30.94 4.61 -12.83
C ASP A 461 -29.39 4.67 -12.90
N ASP A 462 -28.74 4.70 -11.74
CA ASP A 462 -27.29 4.90 -11.57
C ASP A 462 -26.45 3.68 -12.03
N SER A 463 -27.09 2.68 -12.64
CA SER A 463 -26.51 1.39 -13.05
C SER A 463 -25.77 1.43 -14.40
N GLU A 464 -25.93 2.49 -15.21
CA GLU A 464 -25.38 2.55 -16.59
C GLU A 464 -24.30 3.63 -16.85
N ARG A 465 -23.85 4.39 -15.85
CA ARG A 465 -22.81 5.43 -16.09
C ARG A 465 -21.45 4.80 -16.40
N LYS A 466 -21.14 4.67 -17.69
CA LYS A 466 -19.76 4.51 -18.19
C LYS A 466 -18.93 5.69 -17.67
N GLY A 467 -17.84 5.42 -16.95
CA GLY A 467 -17.00 6.43 -16.29
C GLY A 467 -16.54 7.56 -17.23
N VAL A 468 -16.23 8.73 -16.66
CA VAL A 468 -15.89 9.93 -17.44
C VAL A 468 -14.50 9.78 -18.06
N VAL A 469 -14.37 10.01 -19.37
CA VAL A 469 -13.08 9.99 -20.08
C VAL A 469 -12.63 11.42 -20.33
N HIS A 470 -11.43 11.76 -19.86
CA HIS A 470 -10.86 13.10 -19.95
C HIS A 470 -9.80 13.17 -21.06
N PRO A 471 -9.81 14.21 -21.90
CA PRO A 471 -8.83 14.36 -22.98
C PRO A 471 -7.42 14.63 -22.43
N ALA A 472 -6.41 14.18 -23.18
CA ALA A 472 -5.02 14.56 -22.91
C ALA A 472 -4.83 16.06 -23.23
N LEU A 473 -4.69 16.89 -22.19
CA LEU A 473 -4.46 18.33 -22.37
C LEU A 473 -3.03 18.59 -22.85
N SER A 474 -2.80 19.62 -23.67
CA SER A 474 -1.45 19.95 -24.12
C SER A 474 -0.61 20.61 -23.00
N LYS A 475 0.70 20.78 -23.22
CA LYS A 475 1.58 21.47 -22.26
C LYS A 475 1.25 22.97 -22.11
N THR A 476 0.61 23.59 -23.10
CA THR A 476 0.24 25.01 -23.05
C THR A 476 -1.03 25.25 -22.25
N ASP A 477 -1.87 24.22 -22.11
CA ASP A 477 -3.20 24.33 -21.48
C ASP A 477 -3.17 24.05 -19.98
N VAL A 478 -2.01 23.66 -19.45
CA VAL A 478 -1.84 23.21 -18.05
C VAL A 478 -0.67 23.96 -17.43
N ALA A 479 -0.79 24.32 -16.15
CA ALA A 479 0.29 24.95 -15.40
C ALA A 479 1.54 24.04 -15.34
N ILE A 480 2.72 24.63 -15.56
CA ILE A 480 3.99 23.92 -15.40
C ILE A 480 4.62 24.28 -14.06
N LEU A 481 4.88 23.26 -13.25
CA LEU A 481 5.59 23.34 -11.97
C LEU A 481 7.07 22.98 -12.16
N GLN A 482 7.95 23.70 -11.48
CA GLN A 482 9.39 23.45 -11.45
C GLN A 482 9.77 22.85 -10.09
N PRO A 483 10.81 22.00 -10.02
CA PRO A 483 11.23 21.42 -8.76
C PRO A 483 11.86 22.49 -7.87
N VAL A 484 11.57 22.44 -6.57
CA VAL A 484 12.23 23.30 -5.56
C VAL A 484 13.61 22.75 -5.18
N MET A 485 13.85 21.47 -5.43
CA MET A 485 15.15 20.80 -5.26
C MET A 485 15.29 19.72 -6.32
N ALA A 486 16.46 19.60 -6.94
CA ALA A 486 16.81 18.52 -7.85
C ALA A 486 18.25 18.06 -7.60
N LYS A 487 18.43 16.80 -7.19
CA LYS A 487 19.77 16.27 -6.87
C LYS A 487 19.90 14.80 -7.26
N SER A 488 21.01 14.45 -7.90
CA SER A 488 21.43 13.06 -8.05
C SER A 488 21.85 12.50 -6.70
N VAL A 489 21.08 11.55 -6.20
CA VAL A 489 21.24 10.99 -4.84
C VAL A 489 21.78 9.55 -4.85
N HIS A 490 21.72 8.87 -5.99
CA HIS A 490 22.28 7.55 -6.25
C HIS A 490 23.11 7.58 -7.53
N SER A 491 23.98 6.58 -7.72
CA SER A 491 24.72 6.37 -8.99
C SER A 491 23.96 5.52 -9.99
N GLU A 492 22.80 4.99 -9.58
CA GLU A 492 22.00 4.01 -10.31
C GLU A 492 20.55 4.50 -10.37
N PRO A 493 19.77 4.08 -11.39
CA PRO A 493 18.36 4.43 -11.52
C PRO A 493 17.59 4.20 -10.22
N LEU A 494 16.88 5.25 -9.78
CA LEU A 494 16.06 5.18 -8.59
C LEU A 494 14.80 4.37 -8.85
N ASN A 495 14.29 3.74 -7.80
CA ASN A 495 13.11 2.89 -7.87
C ASN A 495 11.95 3.44 -7.03
N SER A 496 12.20 3.84 -5.79
CA SER A 496 11.14 4.43 -4.96
C SER A 496 11.66 5.50 -4.00
N VAL A 497 10.72 6.33 -3.54
CA VAL A 497 10.91 7.36 -2.50
C VAL A 497 9.82 7.19 -1.45
N ALA A 498 10.20 7.32 -0.18
CA ALA A 498 9.28 7.30 0.94
C ALA A 498 9.61 8.43 1.91
N PHE A 499 8.58 9.02 2.52
CA PHE A 499 8.72 10.05 3.53
C PHE A 499 8.46 9.46 4.91
N ARG A 500 9.25 9.92 5.89
CA ARG A 500 9.07 9.71 7.33
C ARG A 500 9.08 11.06 8.04
N GLU A 501 8.64 11.05 9.29
CA GLU A 501 8.71 12.24 10.16
C GLU A 501 10.14 12.75 10.30
N ASP A 502 11.11 11.85 10.37
CA ASP A 502 12.51 12.16 10.65
C ASP A 502 13.42 12.11 9.42
N ALA A 503 12.95 11.58 8.29
CA ALA A 503 13.79 11.31 7.13
C ALA A 503 13.04 11.19 5.79
N ILE A 504 13.79 11.29 4.69
CA ILE A 504 13.40 10.81 3.36
C ILE A 504 14.18 9.53 3.08
N ILE A 505 13.56 8.52 2.48
CA ILE A 505 14.21 7.27 2.11
C ILE A 505 14.14 7.11 0.60
N THR A 506 15.28 6.82 -0.04
CA THR A 506 15.34 6.56 -1.48
C THR A 506 16.01 5.22 -1.77
N THR A 507 15.50 4.50 -2.76
CA THR A 507 16.05 3.21 -3.20
C THR A 507 16.45 3.23 -4.67
N CYS A 508 17.42 2.39 -5.04
CA CYS A 508 17.80 2.18 -6.43
C CYS A 508 17.56 0.74 -6.89
N ARG A 509 17.65 0.51 -8.20
CA ARG A 509 17.48 -0.83 -8.80
C ARG A 509 18.50 -1.87 -8.34
N ARG A 510 19.66 -1.45 -7.81
CA ARG A 510 20.73 -2.36 -7.33
C ARG A 510 20.66 -2.69 -5.85
N GLY A 511 19.63 -2.26 -5.12
CA GLY A 511 19.48 -2.58 -3.71
C GLY A 511 20.19 -1.65 -2.73
N HIS A 512 20.65 -0.47 -3.19
CA HIS A 512 21.04 0.58 -2.26
C HIS A 512 19.80 1.28 -1.71
N ILE A 513 19.75 1.42 -0.39
CA ILE A 513 18.73 2.17 0.32
C ILE A 513 19.44 3.28 1.09
N LYS A 514 19.05 4.53 0.89
CA LYS A 514 19.62 5.69 1.58
C LYS A 514 18.56 6.38 2.42
N VAL A 515 18.92 6.70 3.66
CA VAL A 515 18.08 7.42 4.62
C VAL A 515 18.65 8.82 4.83
N TRP A 516 17.89 9.83 4.43
CA TRP A 516 18.26 11.25 4.47
C TRP A 516 17.53 11.91 5.63
N SER A 517 18.24 12.23 6.71
CA SER A 517 17.64 12.93 7.84
C SER A 517 17.16 14.32 7.45
N ARG A 518 15.97 14.67 7.93
CA ARG A 518 15.45 16.02 7.80
C ARG A 518 16.32 17.02 8.57
N PRO A 519 16.31 18.30 8.17
CA PRO A 519 16.91 19.36 8.98
C PRO A 519 16.25 19.38 10.36
N GLN A 520 17.06 19.50 11.41
CA GLN A 520 16.53 19.74 12.75
C GLN A 520 15.96 21.16 12.78
N LEU A 521 14.69 21.30 13.17
CA LEU A 521 14.16 22.58 13.58
C LEU A 521 14.95 22.97 14.83
N SER A 522 15.78 24.01 14.74
CA SER A 522 16.32 24.61 15.96
C SER A 522 15.13 25.04 16.80
N GLU A 523 14.98 24.49 18.01
CA GLU A 523 14.10 25.07 19.03
C GLU A 523 14.53 26.54 19.18
N GLN A 524 13.68 27.45 18.71
CA GLN A 524 13.81 28.89 18.92
C GLN A 524 12.93 29.30 20.08
#